data_AF-A0AAW9N635-F1
#
_entry.id   AF-A0AAW9N635-F1
#
_cell.length_a   1.000
_cell.length_b   1.000
_cell.length_c   1.000
_cell.angle_alpha   90.00
_cell.angle_beta   90.00
_cell.angle_gamma   90.00
#
_symmetry.space_group_name_H-M   'P 1'
#
loop_
_entity.id
_entity.type
_entity.pdbx_description
1 polymer ?
#
loop_
_entity_poly.entity_id
_entity_poly.type
_entity_poly.pdbx_seq_one_letter_code
_entity_poly.pdbx_strand_id
1 'polypeptide(L)'
;MSVVPCIVWTLFIFYIYKKLDKEDIISFLKKWSSPFITYIFTIAFGLYFIINAFITVKFTVIWAKANYTHDIPNIVVVSLFTFICIFASYKGIRTISTLALLFLPVVSFFGIFVGLGNTSNKNYELLFPILESGYRHTLNGMLYTSAGYLEIIVFLFLTPYLKNKLKAKWLLLVGIILIMLTLGPLMGAIAEFGSVEAVKMRNPAYEQWKLLRFGYYITRLDFLSIFQWLSGAMIRISLCLFIGYKLISNSKHQKWILLSLYLLIVIGTLIHWDATSFLNFIYKYFFPISSLFLLSAAIILLFLVFKKGKGKGETL
;
A
#
# COMPACT_ATOMS: atom_id res chain seq x y z
N MET A 1 -5.50 -8.53 16.30
CA MET A 1 -6.02 -7.30 16.96
C MET A 1 -6.13 -6.08 16.03
N SER A 2 -5.39 -5.99 14.91
CA SER A 2 -5.43 -4.84 13.99
C SER A 2 -6.71 -4.69 13.13
N VAL A 3 -7.64 -5.66 13.21
CA VAL A 3 -8.95 -5.62 12.54
C VAL A 3 -9.79 -4.43 13.01
N VAL A 4 -9.83 -4.17 14.32
CA VAL A 4 -10.64 -3.08 14.88
C VAL A 4 -10.13 -1.71 14.40
N PRO A 5 -8.83 -1.37 14.53
CA PRO A 5 -8.28 -0.15 13.93
C PRO A 5 -8.57 -0.02 12.43
N CYS A 6 -8.48 -1.11 11.66
CA CYS A 6 -8.77 -1.10 10.22
C CYS A 6 -10.21 -0.67 9.93
N ILE A 7 -11.19 -1.30 10.60
CA ILE A 7 -12.62 -1.01 10.40
C ILE A 7 -12.95 0.41 10.85
N VAL A 8 -12.47 0.83 12.03
CA VAL A 8 -12.68 2.18 12.56
C VAL A 8 -12.11 3.22 11.60
N TRP A 9 -10.89 3.02 11.12
CA TRP A 9 -10.27 3.91 10.13
C TRP A 9 -11.04 3.95 8.82
N THR A 10 -11.50 2.80 8.33
CA THR A 10 -12.28 2.71 7.08
C THR A 10 -13.60 3.50 7.19
N LEU A 11 -14.34 3.33 8.29
CA LEU A 11 -15.57 4.07 8.56
C LEU A 11 -15.31 5.57 8.72
N PHE A 12 -14.20 5.93 9.36
CA PHE A 12 -13.77 7.31 9.53
C PHE A 12 -13.48 8.01 8.18
N ILE A 13 -12.74 7.34 7.29
CA ILE A 13 -12.50 7.85 5.93
C ILE A 13 -13.81 7.97 5.15
N PHE A 14 -14.73 7.01 5.30
CA PHE A 14 -16.05 7.10 4.68
C PHE A 14 -16.88 8.29 5.20
N TYR A 15 -16.78 8.59 6.50
CA TYR A 15 -17.45 9.75 7.10
C TYR A 15 -16.94 11.06 6.50
N ILE A 16 -15.61 11.23 6.37
CA ILE A 16 -15.01 12.39 5.70
C ILE A 16 -15.52 12.48 4.26
N TYR A 17 -15.46 11.38 3.50
CA TYR A 17 -15.97 11.32 2.13
C TYR A 17 -17.41 11.84 2.01
N LYS A 18 -18.31 11.39 2.90
CA LYS A 18 -19.72 11.82 2.88
C LYS A 18 -19.86 13.33 3.09
N LYS A 19 -18.96 13.95 3.85
CA LYS A 19 -18.99 15.38 4.18
C LYS A 19 -18.31 16.28 3.14
N LEU A 20 -17.47 15.70 2.27
CA LEU A 20 -16.92 16.39 1.10
C LEU A 20 -18.01 16.76 0.08
N ASP A 21 -19.18 16.08 0.10
CA ASP A 21 -20.35 16.43 -0.73
C ASP A 21 -20.05 16.46 -2.24
N LYS A 22 -19.36 15.41 -2.72
CA LYS A 22 -18.89 15.22 -4.11
C LYS A 22 -17.77 16.17 -4.59
N GLU A 23 -17.30 17.08 -3.75
CA GLU A 23 -16.12 17.88 -4.04
C GLU A 23 -14.85 17.04 -3.84
N ASP A 24 -13.81 17.33 -4.63
CA ASP A 24 -12.48 16.78 -4.38
C ASP A 24 -11.86 17.43 -3.13
N ILE A 25 -10.94 16.72 -2.47
CA ILE A 25 -10.32 17.19 -1.22
C ILE A 25 -9.68 18.56 -1.39
N ILE A 26 -9.01 18.80 -2.52
CA ILE A 26 -8.24 20.03 -2.73
C ILE A 26 -9.20 21.21 -2.91
N SER A 27 -10.26 21.05 -3.69
CA SER A 27 -11.32 22.06 -3.81
C SER A 27 -12.03 22.31 -2.48
N PHE A 28 -12.29 21.26 -1.70
CA PHE A 28 -12.85 21.40 -0.36
C PHE A 28 -11.95 22.21 0.57
N LEU A 29 -10.64 21.93 0.57
CA LEU A 29 -9.65 22.67 1.35
C LEU A 29 -9.59 24.14 0.94
N LYS A 30 -9.61 24.45 -0.37
CA LYS A 30 -9.64 25.84 -0.86
C LYS A 30 -10.86 26.62 -0.36
N LYS A 31 -12.00 25.96 -0.16
CA LYS A 31 -13.24 26.58 0.30
C LYS A 31 -13.30 26.79 1.81
N TRP A 32 -12.78 25.84 2.59
CA TRP A 32 -12.99 25.79 4.05
C TRP A 32 -11.74 26.06 4.88
N SER A 33 -10.57 26.21 4.24
CA SER A 33 -9.29 26.50 4.90
C SER A 33 -8.58 27.68 4.25
N SER A 34 -7.50 28.17 4.88
CA SER A 34 -6.69 29.24 4.30
C SER A 34 -5.89 28.75 3.08
N PRO A 35 -5.51 29.64 2.14
CA PRO A 35 -4.66 29.30 1.01
C PRO A 35 -3.35 28.63 1.43
N PHE A 36 -2.77 29.09 2.55
CA PHE A 36 -1.55 28.53 3.14
C PHE A 36 -1.72 27.08 3.59
N ILE A 37 -2.78 26.76 4.33
CA ILE A 37 -3.08 25.38 4.77
C ILE A 37 -3.29 24.48 3.55
N THR A 38 -4.05 24.96 2.57
CA THR A 38 -4.31 24.19 1.34
C THR A 38 -3.02 23.90 0.56
N TYR A 39 -2.15 24.90 0.42
CA TYR A 39 -0.87 24.76 -0.26
C TYR A 39 0.05 23.74 0.44
N ILE A 40 0.23 23.87 1.76
CA ILE A 40 1.04 22.92 2.55
C ILE A 40 0.47 21.51 2.45
N PHE A 41 -0.84 21.34 2.64
CA PHE A 41 -1.48 20.03 2.56
C PHE A 41 -1.26 19.38 1.18
N THR A 42 -1.45 20.15 0.11
CA THR A 42 -1.31 19.67 -1.26
C THR A 42 0.13 19.21 -1.56
N ILE A 43 1.12 20.02 -1.17
CA ILE A 43 2.54 19.66 -1.36
C ILE A 43 2.93 18.48 -0.48
N ALA A 44 2.52 18.47 0.79
CA ALA A 44 2.87 17.40 1.72
C ALA A 44 2.33 16.05 1.23
N PHE A 45 1.07 15.98 0.76
CA PHE A 45 0.54 14.76 0.16
C PHE A 45 1.21 14.42 -1.18
N GLY A 46 1.50 15.42 -2.02
CA GLY A 46 2.25 15.22 -3.26
C GLY A 46 3.60 14.54 -3.01
N LEU A 47 4.39 15.07 -2.06
CA LEU A 47 5.66 14.51 -1.63
C LEU A 47 5.50 13.13 -0.99
N TYR A 48 4.49 12.96 -0.12
CA TYR A 48 4.18 11.67 0.49
C TYR A 48 3.99 10.57 -0.56
N PHE A 49 3.18 10.84 -1.59
CA PHE A 49 2.95 9.87 -2.68
C PHE A 49 4.23 9.56 -3.48
N ILE A 50 5.05 10.57 -3.77
CA ILE A 50 6.32 10.36 -4.49
C ILE A 50 7.30 9.53 -3.65
N ILE A 51 7.44 9.84 -2.36
CA ILE A 51 8.31 9.08 -1.45
C ILE A 51 7.79 7.65 -1.32
N ASN A 52 6.48 7.45 -1.21
CA ASN A 52 5.89 6.11 -1.12
C ASN A 52 6.14 5.29 -2.40
N ALA A 53 6.06 5.92 -3.58
CA ALA A 53 6.45 5.29 -4.85
C ALA A 53 7.95 4.91 -4.87
N PHE A 54 8.84 5.82 -4.44
CA PHE A 54 10.27 5.54 -4.33
C PHE A 54 10.56 4.34 -3.41
N ILE A 55 10.01 4.34 -2.20
CA ILE A 55 10.18 3.24 -1.23
C ILE A 55 9.68 1.92 -1.82
N THR A 56 8.56 1.94 -2.54
CA THR A 56 8.01 0.74 -3.19
C THR A 56 8.94 0.22 -4.30
N VAL A 57 9.47 1.08 -5.16
CA VAL A 57 10.44 0.69 -6.21
C VAL A 57 11.71 0.12 -5.57
N LYS A 58 12.27 0.83 -4.60
CA LYS A 58 13.51 0.42 -3.92
C LYS A 58 13.36 -0.93 -3.22
N PHE A 59 12.28 -1.12 -2.47
CA PHE A 59 11.97 -2.39 -1.82
C PHE A 59 11.82 -3.51 -2.85
N THR A 60 11.08 -3.27 -3.93
CA THR A 60 10.84 -4.27 -4.99
C THR A 60 12.14 -4.71 -5.65
N VAL A 61 13.07 -3.79 -5.91
CA VAL A 61 14.36 -4.09 -6.54
C VAL A 61 15.27 -4.86 -5.59
N ILE A 62 15.32 -4.46 -4.31
CA ILE A 62 16.07 -5.18 -3.28
C ILE A 62 15.50 -6.61 -3.11
N TRP A 63 14.18 -6.76 -3.11
CA TRP A 63 13.53 -8.06 -3.01
C TRP A 63 13.77 -8.91 -4.26
N ALA A 64 13.69 -8.32 -5.46
CA ALA A 64 13.98 -9.00 -6.72
C ALA A 64 15.42 -9.52 -6.77
N LYS A 65 16.38 -8.67 -6.37
CA LYS A 65 17.81 -8.99 -6.36
C LYS A 65 18.14 -10.14 -5.43
N ALA A 66 17.43 -10.25 -4.30
CA ALA A 66 17.64 -11.30 -3.32
C ALA A 66 17.07 -12.66 -3.75
N ASN A 67 16.11 -12.70 -4.68
CA ASN A 67 15.34 -13.91 -4.96
C ASN A 67 15.50 -14.47 -6.38
N TYR A 68 15.65 -13.62 -7.41
CA TYR A 68 15.65 -14.09 -8.80
C TYR A 68 16.46 -13.24 -9.80
N THR A 69 16.92 -12.03 -9.45
CA THR A 69 17.71 -11.18 -10.35
C THR A 69 19.16 -11.02 -9.92
N HIS A 70 19.74 -12.02 -9.23
CA HIS A 70 21.12 -11.93 -8.72
C HIS A 70 22.14 -11.65 -9.83
N ASP A 71 21.98 -12.27 -11.01
CA ASP A 71 22.92 -12.12 -12.12
C ASP A 71 22.57 -10.97 -13.08
N ILE A 72 21.42 -10.31 -12.88
CA ILE A 72 20.95 -9.23 -13.76
C ILE A 72 21.39 -7.87 -13.17
N PRO A 73 21.99 -6.97 -13.98
CA PRO A 73 22.31 -5.62 -13.53
C PRO A 73 21.07 -4.86 -13.05
N ASN A 74 21.17 -4.18 -11.91
CA ASN A 74 20.04 -3.49 -11.29
C ASN A 74 19.41 -2.44 -12.23
N ILE A 75 20.20 -1.78 -13.07
CA ILE A 75 19.71 -0.82 -14.06
C ILE A 75 18.68 -1.44 -15.02
N VAL A 76 18.89 -2.69 -15.45
CA VAL A 76 17.98 -3.38 -16.37
C VAL A 76 16.65 -3.66 -15.66
N VAL A 77 16.72 -4.22 -14.45
CA VAL A 77 15.53 -4.56 -13.65
C VAL A 77 14.70 -3.31 -13.33
N VAL A 78 15.35 -2.26 -12.82
CA VAL A 78 14.69 -1.00 -12.44
C VAL A 78 14.07 -0.34 -13.67
N SER A 79 14.80 -0.24 -14.78
CA SER A 79 14.34 0.45 -15.99
C SER A 79 13.14 -0.25 -16.62
N LEU A 80 13.19 -1.59 -16.78
CA LEU A 80 12.09 -2.36 -17.34
C LEU A 80 10.84 -2.29 -16.44
N PHE A 81 11.01 -2.44 -15.13
CA PHE A 81 9.87 -2.40 -14.21
C PHE A 81 9.23 -1.01 -14.15
N THR A 82 10.04 0.05 -14.06
CA THR A 82 9.54 1.43 -14.05
C THR A 82 8.95 1.85 -15.40
N PHE A 83 9.42 1.31 -16.53
CA PHE A 83 8.82 1.55 -17.85
C PHE A 83 7.34 1.12 -17.90
N ILE A 84 7.02 -0.04 -17.36
CA ILE A 84 5.62 -0.52 -17.29
C ILE A 84 4.78 0.41 -16.38
N CYS A 85 5.37 0.86 -15.25
CA CYS A 85 4.72 1.79 -14.35
C CYS A 85 4.45 3.16 -15.01
N ILE A 86 5.43 3.67 -15.79
CA ILE A 86 5.32 4.89 -16.60
C ILE A 86 4.14 4.76 -17.53
N PHE A 87 4.05 3.67 -18.30
CA PHE A 87 2.97 3.45 -19.25
C PHE A 87 1.59 3.56 -18.58
N ALA A 88 1.37 2.84 -17.47
CA ALA A 88 0.10 2.84 -16.77
C ALA A 88 -0.26 4.23 -16.20
N SER A 89 0.71 4.90 -15.56
CA SER A 89 0.50 6.24 -14.98
C SER A 89 0.33 7.33 -16.03
N TYR A 90 1.02 7.23 -17.18
CA TYR A 90 0.92 8.16 -18.29
C TYR A 90 -0.44 8.08 -19.00
N LYS A 91 -0.97 6.87 -19.18
CA LYS A 91 -2.34 6.67 -19.71
C LYS A 91 -3.42 7.08 -18.70
N GLY A 92 -3.09 7.03 -17.41
CA GLY A 92 -3.89 7.58 -16.32
C GLY A 92 -4.79 6.58 -15.63
N ILE A 93 -5.67 7.09 -14.76
CA ILE A 93 -6.41 6.27 -13.77
C ILE A 93 -7.27 5.15 -14.38
N ARG A 94 -7.81 5.34 -15.59
CA ARG A 94 -8.60 4.29 -16.26
C ARG A 94 -7.74 3.07 -16.56
N THR A 95 -6.53 3.27 -17.07
CA THR A 95 -5.58 2.18 -17.32
C THR A 95 -5.13 1.51 -16.02
N ILE A 96 -4.80 2.30 -15.00
CA ILE A 96 -4.40 1.77 -13.69
C ILE A 96 -5.52 0.90 -13.08
N SER A 97 -6.76 1.40 -13.08
CA SER A 97 -7.91 0.67 -12.52
C SER A 97 -8.27 -0.58 -13.32
N THR A 98 -8.19 -0.55 -14.65
CA THR A 98 -8.39 -1.74 -15.49
C THR A 98 -7.32 -2.80 -15.23
N LEU A 99 -6.05 -2.42 -15.13
CA LEU A 99 -4.96 -3.34 -14.80
C LEU A 99 -5.13 -3.92 -13.39
N ALA A 100 -5.50 -3.10 -12.41
CA ALA A 100 -5.77 -3.55 -11.05
C ALA A 100 -6.93 -4.57 -11.03
N LEU A 101 -8.00 -4.31 -11.77
CA LEU A 101 -9.13 -5.22 -11.89
C LEU A 101 -8.76 -6.54 -12.57
N LEU A 102 -7.88 -6.50 -13.58
CA LEU A 102 -7.40 -7.70 -14.27
C LEU A 102 -6.48 -8.54 -13.38
N PHE A 103 -5.59 -7.91 -12.62
CA PHE A 103 -4.59 -8.60 -11.81
C PHE A 103 -5.16 -9.13 -10.50
N LEU A 104 -6.12 -8.43 -9.89
CA LEU A 104 -6.64 -8.80 -8.56
C LEU A 104 -7.18 -10.24 -8.49
N PRO A 105 -7.99 -10.76 -9.43
CA PRO A 105 -8.46 -12.14 -9.39
C PRO A 105 -7.32 -13.15 -9.51
N VAL A 106 -6.36 -12.91 -10.41
CA VAL A 106 -5.21 -13.80 -10.63
C VAL A 106 -4.32 -13.85 -9.38
N VAL A 107 -4.02 -12.68 -8.82
CA VAL A 107 -3.25 -12.54 -7.57
C VAL A 107 -3.95 -13.20 -6.39
N SER A 108 -5.27 -13.01 -6.26
CA SER A 108 -6.04 -13.63 -5.19
C SER A 108 -6.09 -15.15 -5.32
N PHE A 109 -6.24 -15.65 -6.55
CA PHE A 109 -6.19 -17.07 -6.85
C PHE A 109 -4.83 -17.67 -6.47
N PHE A 110 -3.71 -17.03 -6.82
CA PHE A 110 -2.38 -17.47 -6.43
C PHE A 110 -2.18 -17.50 -4.91
N GLY A 111 -2.70 -16.50 -4.19
CA GLY A 111 -2.68 -16.49 -2.71
C GLY A 111 -3.46 -17.67 -2.10
N ILE A 112 -4.65 -17.98 -2.63
CA ILE A 112 -5.44 -19.14 -2.18
C ILE A 112 -4.72 -20.44 -2.56
N PHE A 113 -4.15 -20.50 -3.76
CA PHE A 113 -3.45 -21.67 -4.29
C PHE A 113 -2.25 -22.06 -3.41
N VAL A 114 -1.36 -21.13 -3.07
CA VAL A 114 -0.24 -21.43 -2.14
C VAL A 114 -0.75 -21.78 -0.75
N GLY A 115 -1.81 -21.10 -0.29
CA GLY A 115 -2.43 -21.36 0.99
C GLY A 115 -2.98 -22.79 1.13
N LEU A 116 -3.72 -23.27 0.12
CA LEU A 116 -4.29 -24.61 0.11
C LEU A 116 -3.26 -25.68 -0.25
N GLY A 117 -2.35 -25.39 -1.16
CA GLY A 117 -1.33 -26.34 -1.59
C GLY A 117 -0.35 -26.73 -0.49
N ASN A 118 -0.14 -25.86 0.51
CA ASN A 118 0.69 -26.16 1.68
C ASN A 118 -0.07 -26.77 2.87
N THR A 119 -1.34 -27.17 2.72
CA THR A 119 -2.15 -27.68 3.85
C THR A 119 -1.48 -28.85 4.57
N SER A 120 -0.80 -29.75 3.86
CA SER A 120 -0.06 -30.87 4.47
C SER A 120 1.14 -30.44 5.32
N ASN A 121 1.67 -29.23 5.09
CA ASN A 121 2.80 -28.69 5.83
C ASN A 121 2.38 -27.79 7.00
N LYS A 122 1.07 -27.60 7.21
CA LYS A 122 0.53 -26.68 8.21
C LYS A 122 0.17 -27.39 9.50
N ASN A 123 0.88 -27.07 10.57
CA ASN A 123 0.43 -27.36 11.92
C ASN A 123 -0.28 -26.13 12.52
N TYR A 124 -1.61 -26.15 12.53
CA TYR A 124 -2.42 -25.05 13.07
C TYR A 124 -2.37 -24.93 14.61
N GLU A 125 -1.88 -25.94 15.33
CA GLU A 125 -1.66 -25.85 16.77
C GLU A 125 -0.65 -24.75 17.12
N LEU A 126 0.31 -24.49 16.22
CA LEU A 126 1.33 -23.45 16.37
C LEU A 126 0.76 -22.02 16.38
N LEU A 127 -0.53 -21.83 16.04
CA LEU A 127 -1.21 -20.54 16.18
C LEU A 127 -1.59 -20.22 17.63
N PHE A 128 -1.56 -21.23 18.51
CA PHE A 128 -1.98 -21.10 19.89
C PHE A 128 -0.80 -21.37 20.85
N PRO A 129 -0.71 -20.63 21.97
CA PRO A 129 -1.62 -19.55 22.38
C PRO A 129 -1.31 -18.21 21.68
N ILE A 130 -2.35 -17.47 21.27
CA ILE A 130 -2.25 -16.22 20.49
C ILE A 130 -1.49 -15.09 21.24
N LEU A 131 -1.38 -15.18 22.57
CA LEU A 131 -0.78 -14.17 23.44
C LEU A 131 0.42 -14.71 24.25
N GLU A 132 1.15 -15.68 23.70
CA GLU A 132 2.33 -16.27 24.36
C GLU A 132 3.35 -15.21 24.82
N SER A 133 3.58 -14.17 24.00
CA SER A 133 4.48 -13.06 24.31
C SER A 133 3.83 -11.90 25.10
N GLY A 134 2.58 -12.07 25.55
CA GLY A 134 1.84 -11.06 26.30
C GLY A 134 1.32 -9.88 25.46
N TYR A 135 0.42 -9.09 26.06
CA TYR A 135 -0.32 -8.03 25.37
C TYR A 135 0.56 -6.92 24.76
N ARG A 136 1.72 -6.63 25.36
CA ARG A 136 2.60 -5.54 24.90
C ARG A 136 3.14 -5.79 23.50
N HIS A 137 3.58 -7.02 23.22
CA HIS A 137 4.10 -7.39 21.90
C HIS A 137 2.97 -7.39 20.85
N THR A 138 1.78 -7.86 21.23
CA THR A 138 0.60 -7.81 20.36
C THR A 138 0.18 -6.38 20.01
N LEU A 139 0.21 -5.45 20.98
CA LEU A 139 -0.11 -4.04 20.74
C LEU A 139 0.92 -3.37 19.83
N ASN A 140 2.21 -3.66 20.01
CA ASN A 140 3.25 -3.17 19.11
C ASN A 140 3.02 -3.68 17.69
N GLY A 141 2.79 -5.00 17.52
CA GLY A 141 2.46 -5.58 16.22
C GLY A 141 1.21 -4.94 15.58
N MET A 142 0.19 -4.68 16.39
CA MET A 142 -1.03 -3.98 15.95
C MET A 142 -0.73 -2.60 15.38
N LEU A 143 0.12 -1.79 16.02
CA LEU A 143 0.50 -0.46 15.54
C LEU A 143 1.18 -0.53 14.17
N TYR A 144 2.15 -1.44 14.00
CA TYR A 144 2.86 -1.60 12.73
C TYR A 144 1.96 -2.13 11.61
N THR A 145 1.09 -3.11 11.88
CA THR A 145 0.14 -3.58 10.86
C THR A 145 -0.87 -2.49 10.49
N SER A 146 -1.30 -1.68 11.48
CA SER A 146 -2.26 -0.60 11.25
C SER A 146 -1.70 0.52 10.37
N ALA A 147 -0.38 0.74 10.37
CA ALA A 147 0.29 1.70 9.50
C ALA A 147 -0.07 1.50 8.01
N GLY A 148 -0.16 0.23 7.57
CA GLY A 148 -0.56 -0.09 6.19
C GLY A 148 -2.03 0.24 5.90
N TYR A 149 -2.93 0.07 6.88
CA TYR A 149 -4.34 0.39 6.72
C TYR A 149 -4.62 1.90 6.64
N LEU A 150 -3.72 2.73 7.18
CA LEU A 150 -3.89 4.19 7.11
C LEU A 150 -3.91 4.70 5.66
N GLU A 151 -3.26 3.98 4.74
CA GLU A 151 -3.24 4.32 3.31
C GLU A 151 -4.62 4.24 2.64
N ILE A 152 -5.67 3.74 3.30
CA ILE A 152 -7.06 3.87 2.82
C ILE A 152 -7.44 5.34 2.58
N ILE A 153 -6.77 6.31 3.20
CA ILE A 153 -6.97 7.75 2.91
C ILE A 153 -6.75 8.10 1.43
N VAL A 154 -5.97 7.32 0.68
CA VAL A 154 -5.77 7.48 -0.77
C VAL A 154 -7.10 7.50 -1.53
N PHE A 155 -8.13 6.79 -1.05
CA PHE A 155 -9.46 6.81 -1.67
C PHE A 155 -10.07 8.21 -1.77
N LEU A 156 -9.78 9.09 -0.81
CA LEU A 156 -10.28 10.46 -0.85
C LEU A 156 -9.72 11.21 -2.08
N PHE A 157 -8.49 10.92 -2.51
CA PHE A 157 -7.87 11.51 -3.71
C PHE A 157 -8.39 10.89 -5.02
N LEU A 158 -9.05 9.74 -4.93
CA LEU A 158 -9.66 9.06 -6.08
C LEU A 158 -11.11 9.49 -6.33
N THR A 159 -11.71 10.22 -5.38
CA THR A 159 -13.08 10.74 -5.49
C THR A 159 -13.39 11.47 -6.79
N PRO A 160 -12.49 12.27 -7.41
CA PRO A 160 -12.81 13.00 -8.66
C PRO A 160 -12.99 12.07 -9.87
N TYR A 161 -12.49 10.83 -9.76
CA TYR A 161 -12.53 9.85 -10.85
C TYR A 161 -13.68 8.83 -10.69
N LEU A 162 -14.46 8.92 -9.61
CA LEU A 162 -15.60 8.05 -9.38
C LEU A 162 -16.79 8.52 -10.22
N LYS A 163 -17.34 7.61 -11.03
CA LYS A 163 -18.59 7.87 -11.77
C LYS A 163 -19.82 7.88 -10.85
N ASN A 164 -19.83 6.99 -9.86
CA ASN A 164 -20.95 6.76 -8.95
C ASN A 164 -20.57 7.16 -7.52
N LYS A 165 -21.59 7.45 -6.70
CA LYS A 165 -21.38 7.65 -5.25
C LYS A 165 -20.77 6.40 -4.63
N LEU A 166 -19.69 6.59 -3.87
CA LEU A 166 -19.08 5.51 -3.10
C LEU A 166 -20.04 5.07 -2.00
N LYS A 167 -20.28 3.76 -1.91
CA LYS A 167 -21.09 3.16 -0.84
C LYS A 167 -20.15 2.62 0.24
N ALA A 168 -20.54 2.76 1.51
CA ALA A 168 -19.75 2.28 2.66
C ALA A 168 -19.34 0.82 2.51
N LYS A 169 -20.26 -0.02 2.01
CA LYS A 169 -20.01 -1.46 1.80
C LYS A 169 -18.79 -1.76 0.93
N TRP A 170 -18.51 -0.94 -0.09
CA TRP A 170 -17.36 -1.16 -0.97
C TRP A 170 -16.05 -0.78 -0.29
N LEU A 171 -16.06 0.27 0.52
CA LEU A 171 -14.87 0.66 1.29
C LEU A 171 -14.60 -0.34 2.43
N LEU A 172 -15.65 -0.83 3.10
CA LEU A 172 -15.55 -1.91 4.09
C LEU A 172 -15.04 -3.22 3.47
N LEU A 173 -15.51 -3.56 2.26
CA LEU A 173 -14.99 -4.72 1.52
C LEU A 173 -13.48 -4.59 1.27
N VAL A 174 -12.99 -3.40 0.93
CA VAL A 174 -11.54 -3.16 0.80
C VAL A 174 -10.82 -3.41 2.13
N GLY A 175 -11.35 -2.89 3.25
CA GLY A 175 -10.80 -3.15 4.57
C GLY A 175 -10.72 -4.65 4.90
N ILE A 176 -11.79 -5.40 4.63
CA ILE A 176 -11.84 -6.86 4.82
C ILE A 176 -10.80 -7.57 3.95
N ILE A 177 -10.67 -7.19 2.68
CA ILE A 177 -9.68 -7.78 1.77
C ILE A 177 -8.25 -7.50 2.28
N LEU A 178 -7.95 -6.29 2.74
CA LEU A 178 -6.64 -5.95 3.31
C LEU A 178 -6.33 -6.75 4.59
N ILE A 179 -7.34 -6.99 5.43
CA ILE A 179 -7.20 -7.87 6.60
C ILE A 179 -6.89 -9.30 6.15
N MET A 180 -7.62 -9.85 5.17
CA MET A 180 -7.37 -11.21 4.68
C MET A 180 -5.98 -11.36 4.04
N LEU A 181 -5.54 -10.36 3.27
CA LEU A 181 -4.22 -10.34 2.62
C LEU A 181 -3.05 -10.23 3.61
N THR A 182 -3.29 -9.74 4.83
CA THR A 182 -2.27 -9.69 5.88
C THR A 182 -2.34 -10.89 6.81
N LEU A 183 -3.55 -11.27 7.23
CA LEU A 183 -3.78 -12.36 8.16
C LEU A 183 -3.47 -13.73 7.54
N GLY A 184 -3.86 -13.95 6.27
CA GLY A 184 -3.66 -15.24 5.58
C GLY A 184 -2.19 -15.65 5.53
N PRO A 185 -1.30 -14.84 4.93
CA PRO A 185 0.13 -15.14 4.90
C PRO A 185 0.76 -15.20 6.29
N LEU A 186 0.31 -14.38 7.25
CA LEU A 186 0.81 -14.44 8.62
C LEU A 186 0.50 -15.79 9.29
N MET A 187 -0.77 -16.23 9.21
CA MET A 187 -1.18 -17.53 9.73
C MET A 187 -0.48 -18.68 9.00
N GLY A 188 -0.33 -18.57 7.68
CA GLY A 188 0.41 -19.54 6.88
C GLY A 188 1.86 -19.67 7.34
N ALA A 189 2.56 -18.56 7.56
CA ALA A 189 3.96 -18.57 7.98
C ALA A 189 4.13 -19.21 9.38
N ILE A 190 3.23 -18.90 10.31
CA ILE A 190 3.28 -19.49 11.66
C ILE A 190 2.94 -20.98 11.60
N ALA A 191 1.92 -21.38 10.84
CA ALA A 191 1.51 -22.78 10.75
C ALA A 191 2.53 -23.66 10.00
N GLU A 192 3.25 -23.10 9.02
CA GLU A 192 4.26 -23.84 8.23
C GLU A 192 5.63 -23.89 8.91
N PHE A 193 6.05 -22.82 9.59
CA PHE A 193 7.42 -22.67 10.08
C PHE A 193 7.52 -22.49 11.60
N GLY A 194 6.41 -22.20 12.29
CA GLY A 194 6.43 -21.74 13.68
C GLY A 194 6.82 -20.28 13.84
N SER A 195 6.44 -19.66 14.96
CA SER A 195 6.68 -18.23 15.23
C SER A 195 8.16 -17.88 15.33
N VAL A 196 8.98 -18.76 15.93
CA VAL A 196 10.41 -18.54 16.17
C VAL A 196 11.20 -18.50 14.86
N GLU A 197 10.96 -19.45 13.94
CA GLU A 197 11.66 -19.49 12.66
C GLU A 197 11.11 -18.45 11.68
N ALA A 198 9.78 -18.22 11.67
CA ALA A 198 9.17 -17.20 10.82
C ALA A 198 9.74 -15.80 11.08
N VAL A 199 10.11 -15.45 12.32
CA VAL A 199 10.72 -14.14 12.64
C VAL A 199 12.13 -13.98 12.07
N LYS A 200 12.89 -15.08 11.91
CA LYS A 200 14.24 -15.05 11.34
C LYS A 200 14.22 -14.91 9.81
N MET A 201 13.12 -15.30 9.18
CA MET A 201 12.95 -15.21 7.73
C MET A 201 12.74 -13.76 7.30
N ARG A 202 13.48 -13.35 6.27
CA ARG A 202 13.39 -12.00 5.72
C ARG A 202 12.03 -11.71 5.07
N ASN A 203 11.46 -12.70 4.39
CA ASN A 203 10.12 -12.63 3.81
C ASN A 203 9.41 -13.98 4.00
N PRO A 204 8.76 -14.18 5.16
CA PRO A 204 8.11 -15.45 5.48
C PRO A 204 7.03 -15.82 4.46
N ALA A 205 6.33 -14.83 3.90
CA ALA A 205 5.30 -15.05 2.89
C ALA A 205 5.87 -15.58 1.56
N TYR A 206 7.11 -15.19 1.21
CA TYR A 206 7.80 -15.75 0.04
C TYR A 206 8.30 -17.18 0.30
N GLU A 207 8.75 -17.48 1.51
CA GLU A 207 9.21 -18.84 1.84
C GLU A 207 8.09 -19.90 1.73
N GLN A 208 6.82 -19.52 1.96
CA GLN A 208 5.67 -20.41 1.71
C GLN A 208 5.61 -20.90 0.26
N TRP A 209 6.00 -20.05 -0.70
CA TRP A 209 6.05 -20.42 -2.11
C TRP A 209 7.19 -21.39 -2.44
N LYS A 210 8.30 -21.34 -1.71
CA LYS A 210 9.39 -22.31 -1.86
C LYS A 210 9.05 -23.66 -1.25
N LEU A 211 8.16 -23.68 -0.25
CA LEU A 211 7.67 -24.89 0.37
C LEU A 211 6.68 -25.65 -0.54
N LEU A 212 5.94 -24.91 -1.37
CA LEU A 212 4.90 -25.46 -2.23
C LEU A 212 5.46 -26.40 -3.31
N ARG A 213 4.99 -27.65 -3.31
CA ARG A 213 5.32 -28.68 -4.31
C ARG A 213 4.08 -29.45 -4.72
N PHE A 214 3.98 -29.82 -6.00
CA PHE A 214 2.90 -30.65 -6.52
C PHE A 214 3.48 -31.98 -7.02
N GLY A 215 3.26 -33.03 -6.22
CA GLY A 215 3.86 -34.34 -6.43
C GLY A 215 5.40 -34.29 -6.44
N TYR A 216 6.01 -35.20 -7.19
CA TYR A 216 7.47 -35.28 -7.32
C TYR A 216 8.05 -34.35 -8.40
N TYR A 217 7.22 -33.93 -9.37
CA TYR A 217 7.71 -33.32 -10.62
C TYR A 217 7.67 -31.79 -10.61
N ILE A 218 6.74 -31.16 -9.88
CA ILE A 218 6.58 -29.71 -9.89
C ILE A 218 7.01 -29.16 -8.52
N THR A 219 8.25 -28.69 -8.43
CA THR A 219 8.87 -28.29 -7.16
C THR A 219 9.23 -26.80 -7.08
N ARG A 220 9.10 -26.05 -8.17
CA ARG A 220 9.45 -24.62 -8.27
C ARG A 220 8.27 -23.79 -8.76
N LEU A 221 7.36 -23.48 -7.84
CA LEU A 221 6.19 -22.61 -8.09
C LEU A 221 6.41 -21.19 -7.56
N ASP A 222 7.58 -20.91 -7.00
CA ASP A 222 7.99 -19.62 -6.44
C ASP A 222 8.02 -18.48 -7.46
N PHE A 223 8.14 -18.78 -8.77
CA PHE A 223 8.03 -17.76 -9.81
C PHE A 223 6.63 -17.11 -9.86
N LEU A 224 5.56 -17.79 -9.44
CA LEU A 224 4.20 -17.23 -9.43
C LEU A 224 4.07 -16.07 -8.43
N SER A 225 4.82 -16.14 -7.33
CA SER A 225 4.86 -15.06 -6.34
C SER A 225 5.52 -13.79 -6.90
N ILE A 226 6.40 -13.93 -7.89
CA ILE A 226 7.03 -12.78 -8.57
C ILE A 226 5.96 -11.99 -9.32
N PHE A 227 5.11 -12.67 -10.10
CA PHE A 227 4.00 -12.02 -10.78
C PHE A 227 3.07 -11.34 -9.77
N GLN A 228 2.75 -12.02 -8.66
CA GLN A 228 1.90 -11.49 -7.61
C GLN A 228 2.48 -10.22 -6.98
N TRP A 229 3.77 -10.24 -6.61
CA TRP A 229 4.45 -9.11 -5.99
C TRP A 229 4.58 -7.92 -6.95
N LEU A 230 5.05 -8.17 -8.18
CA LEU A 230 5.27 -7.14 -9.18
C LEU A 230 3.95 -6.49 -9.63
N SER A 231 2.86 -7.26 -9.71
CA SER A 231 1.54 -6.71 -10.03
C SER A 231 1.08 -5.70 -8.99
N GLY A 232 1.18 -6.04 -7.70
CA GLY A 232 0.82 -5.13 -6.60
C GLY A 232 1.70 -3.88 -6.55
N ALA A 233 3.02 -4.07 -6.68
CA ALA A 233 3.98 -2.97 -6.71
C ALA A 233 3.74 -2.03 -7.90
N MET A 234 3.49 -2.57 -9.10
CA MET A 234 3.20 -1.78 -10.30
C MET A 234 1.98 -0.88 -10.10
N ILE A 235 0.86 -1.44 -9.63
CA ILE A 235 -0.36 -0.67 -9.38
C ILE A 235 -0.11 0.43 -8.34
N ARG A 236 0.58 0.10 -7.24
CA ARG A 236 0.91 1.04 -6.18
C ARG A 236 1.78 2.20 -6.68
N ILE A 237 2.87 1.91 -7.39
CA ILE A 237 3.79 2.91 -7.92
C ILE A 237 3.08 3.82 -8.92
N SER A 238 2.37 3.23 -9.89
CA SER A 238 1.64 3.99 -10.89
C SER A 238 0.58 4.90 -10.28
N LEU A 239 -0.15 4.41 -9.27
CA LEU A 239 -1.19 5.18 -8.58
C LEU A 239 -0.59 6.33 -7.76
N CYS A 240 0.44 6.05 -6.96
CA CYS A 240 1.13 7.04 -6.15
C CYS A 240 1.70 8.16 -7.02
N LEU A 241 2.43 7.82 -8.09
CA LEU A 241 2.98 8.84 -8.97
C LEU A 241 1.89 9.60 -9.73
N PHE A 242 0.84 8.90 -10.18
CA PHE A 242 -0.31 9.54 -10.84
C PHE A 242 -0.98 10.61 -9.96
N ILE A 243 -1.16 10.32 -8.66
CA ILE A 243 -1.74 11.30 -7.72
C ILE A 243 -0.70 12.38 -7.39
N GLY A 244 0.53 11.98 -7.07
CA GLY A 244 1.61 12.89 -6.64
C GLY A 244 1.91 13.99 -7.66
N TYR A 245 2.06 13.64 -8.95
CA TYR A 245 2.36 14.64 -9.98
C TYR A 245 1.21 15.64 -10.17
N LYS A 246 -0.04 15.19 -10.04
CA LYS A 246 -1.23 16.04 -10.17
C LYS A 246 -1.40 16.99 -9.00
N LEU A 247 -0.97 16.60 -7.80
CA LEU A 247 -1.00 17.47 -6.64
C LEU A 247 0.06 18.57 -6.74
N ILE A 248 1.26 18.23 -7.21
CA ILE A 248 2.39 19.18 -7.25
C ILE A 248 2.30 20.15 -8.43
N SER A 249 1.71 19.75 -9.56
CA SER A 249 1.69 20.60 -10.75
C SER A 249 0.32 20.71 -11.41
N ASN A 250 -0.10 21.95 -11.64
CA ASN A 250 -1.24 22.30 -12.50
C ASN A 250 -0.81 22.76 -13.91
N SER A 251 0.45 22.50 -14.31
CA SER A 251 1.01 22.96 -15.59
C SER A 251 0.48 22.18 -16.79
N LYS A 252 0.45 22.83 -17.96
CA LYS A 252 0.24 22.17 -19.28
C LYS A 252 1.30 21.07 -19.55
N HIS A 253 2.43 21.08 -18.86
CA HIS A 253 3.54 20.12 -19.01
C HIS A 253 3.53 18.97 -17.99
N GLN A 254 2.40 18.69 -17.34
CA GLN A 254 2.23 17.62 -16.34
C GLN A 254 2.86 16.26 -16.71
N LYS A 255 2.82 15.87 -17.98
CA LYS A 255 3.39 14.61 -18.48
C LYS A 255 4.93 14.58 -18.40
N TRP A 256 5.59 15.70 -18.64
CA TRP A 256 7.04 15.79 -18.50
C TRP A 256 7.47 15.69 -17.04
N ILE A 257 6.72 16.32 -16.14
CA ILE A 257 6.96 16.21 -14.70
C ILE A 257 6.85 14.75 -14.24
N LEU A 258 5.84 14.03 -14.69
CA LEU A 258 5.72 12.59 -14.40
C LEU A 258 6.97 11.82 -14.84
N LEU A 259 7.44 12.03 -16.08
CA LEU A 259 8.65 11.36 -16.59
C LEU A 259 9.89 11.74 -15.79
N SER A 260 10.06 13.02 -15.42
CA SER A 260 11.15 13.48 -14.57
C SER A 260 11.11 12.83 -13.18
N LEU A 261 9.92 12.66 -12.59
CA LEU A 261 9.77 11.97 -11.30
C LEU A 261 10.19 10.50 -11.40
N TYR A 262 9.82 9.80 -12.48
CA TYR A 262 10.31 8.44 -12.70
C TYR A 262 11.81 8.39 -12.88
N LEU A 263 12.41 9.32 -13.65
CA LEU A 263 13.85 9.39 -13.82
C LEU A 263 14.56 9.58 -12.48
N LEU A 264 14.07 10.49 -11.63
CA LEU A 264 14.60 10.70 -10.27
C LEU A 264 14.48 9.44 -9.41
N ILE A 265 13.36 8.72 -9.47
CA ILE A 265 13.16 7.46 -8.75
C ILE A 265 14.12 6.38 -9.24
N VAL A 266 14.32 6.26 -10.56
CA VAL A 266 15.28 5.32 -11.14
C VAL A 266 16.68 5.63 -10.63
N ILE A 267 17.14 6.88 -10.75
CA ILE A 267 18.47 7.31 -10.27
C ILE A 267 18.62 7.02 -8.78
N GLY A 268 17.66 7.45 -7.95
CA GLY A 268 17.69 7.21 -6.51
C GLY A 268 17.67 5.73 -6.14
N THR A 269 17.03 4.89 -6.95
CA THR A 269 16.98 3.44 -6.70
C THR A 269 18.32 2.77 -6.99
N LEU A 270 19.10 3.29 -7.94
CA LEU A 270 20.40 2.76 -8.30
C LEU A 270 21.49 3.10 -7.28
N ILE A 271 21.31 4.14 -6.47
CA ILE A 271 22.19 4.45 -5.34
C ILE A 271 22.24 3.24 -4.42
N HIS A 272 23.43 2.69 -4.17
CA HIS A 272 23.57 1.51 -3.34
C HIS A 272 23.04 1.77 -1.93
N TRP A 273 22.15 0.90 -1.46
CA TRP A 273 21.63 0.91 -0.10
C TRP A 273 21.54 -0.53 0.36
N ASP A 274 22.31 -0.86 1.40
CA ASP A 274 22.26 -2.18 2.02
C ASP A 274 20.82 -2.57 2.41
N ALA A 275 20.50 -3.83 2.13
CA ALA A 275 19.18 -4.43 2.30
C ALA A 275 18.68 -4.34 3.74
N THR A 276 19.55 -4.64 4.71
CA THR A 276 19.20 -4.65 6.14
C THR A 276 19.01 -3.23 6.64
N SER A 277 19.92 -2.32 6.25
CA SER A 277 19.85 -0.91 6.57
C SER A 277 18.58 -0.24 6.03
N PHE A 278 18.18 -0.60 4.81
CA PHE A 278 16.95 -0.11 4.19
C PHE A 278 15.70 -0.61 4.92
N LEU A 279 15.65 -1.90 5.30
CA LEU A 279 14.54 -2.45 6.10
C LEU A 279 14.45 -1.79 7.48
N ASN A 280 15.60 -1.56 8.13
CA ASN A 280 15.66 -0.84 9.39
C ASN A 280 15.14 0.60 9.25
N PHE A 281 15.49 1.29 8.16
CA PHE A 281 14.95 2.62 7.86
C PHE A 281 13.42 2.60 7.70
N ILE A 282 12.89 1.61 6.96
CA ILE A 282 11.44 1.47 6.77
C ILE A 282 10.73 1.30 8.11
N TYR A 283 11.20 0.34 8.91
CA TYR A 283 10.54 -0.05 10.16
C TYR A 283 10.66 1.02 11.23
N LYS A 284 11.84 1.61 11.40
CA LYS A 284 12.13 2.56 12.49
C LYS A 284 11.66 3.98 12.18
N TYR A 285 11.68 4.40 10.91
CA TYR A 285 11.41 5.79 10.53
C TYR A 285 10.23 5.93 9.57
N PHE A 286 10.28 5.28 8.40
CA PHE A 286 9.27 5.52 7.35
C PHE A 286 7.84 5.19 7.80
N PHE A 287 7.60 4.00 8.36
CA PHE A 287 6.25 3.60 8.79
C PHE A 287 5.71 4.45 9.94
N PRO A 288 6.47 4.73 11.03
CA PRO A 288 6.02 5.63 12.08
C PRO A 288 5.71 7.06 11.56
N ILE A 289 6.61 7.64 10.76
CA ILE A 289 6.44 8.98 10.20
C ILE A 289 5.23 9.02 9.26
N SER A 290 5.10 8.04 8.36
CA SER A 290 3.94 7.90 7.47
C SER A 290 2.65 7.80 8.27
N SER A 291 2.63 6.99 9.33
CA SER A 291 1.43 6.81 10.16
C SER A 291 1.03 8.10 10.86
N LEU A 292 2.00 8.79 11.47
CA LEU A 292 1.78 10.09 12.12
C LEU A 292 1.29 11.14 11.11
N PHE A 293 1.88 11.17 9.91
CA PHE A 293 1.46 12.06 8.83
C PHE A 293 0.01 11.79 8.40
N LEU A 294 -0.36 10.54 8.14
CA LEU A 294 -1.73 10.21 7.69
C LEU A 294 -2.77 10.43 8.79
N LEU A 295 -2.45 10.12 10.05
CA LEU A 295 -3.32 10.38 11.19
C LEU A 295 -3.52 11.88 11.43
N SER A 296 -2.45 12.67 11.41
CA SER A 296 -2.53 14.13 11.58
C SER A 296 -3.33 14.78 10.44
N ALA A 297 -3.11 14.36 9.20
CA ALA A 297 -3.91 14.81 8.06
C ALA A 297 -5.39 14.47 8.20
N ALA A 298 -5.71 13.26 8.67
CA ALA A 298 -7.08 12.84 8.96
C ALA A 298 -7.75 13.71 10.04
N ILE A 299 -7.04 14.03 11.12
CA ILE A 299 -7.54 14.90 12.20
C ILE A 299 -7.80 16.31 11.67
N ILE A 300 -6.90 16.86 10.83
CA ILE A 300 -7.09 18.18 10.20
C ILE A 300 -8.35 18.16 9.31
N LEU A 301 -8.50 17.15 8.46
CA LEU A 301 -9.69 17.02 7.60
C LEU A 301 -10.98 16.90 8.41
N LEU A 302 -10.95 16.16 9.52
CA LEU A 302 -12.09 16.01 10.42
C LEU A 302 -12.49 17.35 11.06
N PHE A 303 -11.53 18.10 11.56
CA PHE A 303 -11.78 19.42 12.15
C PHE A 303 -12.45 20.37 11.14
N LEU A 304 -11.94 20.41 9.90
CA LEU A 304 -12.51 21.23 8.83
C LEU A 304 -13.93 20.79 8.44
N VAL A 305 -14.18 19.48 8.40
CA VAL A 305 -15.51 18.91 8.16
C VAL A 305 -16.50 19.29 9.27
N PHE A 306 -16.09 19.29 10.54
CA PHE A 306 -16.96 19.74 11.64
C PHE A 306 -17.25 21.23 11.57
N LYS A 307 -16.27 22.06 11.22
CA LYS A 307 -16.46 23.52 11.03
C LYS A 307 -17.51 23.80 9.94
N LYS A 308 -17.47 23.09 8.81
CA LYS A 308 -18.50 23.15 7.76
C LYS A 308 -19.89 22.81 8.27
N GLY A 309 -20.00 21.81 9.16
CA GLY A 309 -21.28 21.39 9.73
C GLY A 309 -21.94 22.47 10.58
N LYS A 310 -21.16 23.26 11.34
CA LYS A 310 -21.67 24.37 12.16
C LYS A 310 -22.14 25.56 11.32
N GLY A 311 -21.39 25.92 10.27
CA GLY A 311 -21.77 27.05 9.39
C GLY A 311 -23.07 26.85 8.60
N LYS A 312 -23.52 25.60 8.38
CA LYS A 312 -24.85 25.31 7.81
C LYS A 312 -25.99 25.38 8.85
N GLY A 313 -25.67 25.36 10.14
CA GLY A 313 -26.66 25.43 11.23
C GLY A 313 -27.00 26.86 11.65
N GLU A 314 -26.20 27.86 11.24
CA GLU A 314 -26.44 29.28 11.52
C GLU A 314 -27.21 30.00 10.39
N THR A 315 -27.64 29.26 9.36
CA THR A 315 -28.36 29.79 8.18
C THR A 315 -29.73 29.13 7.96
N LEU A 316 -30.32 28.58 9.01
CA LEU A 316 -31.71 28.12 9.09
C LEU A 316 -32.44 28.88 10.19
#